data_AF-A0A4Z0NKY0-F1
#
_entry.id   AF-A0A4Z0NKY0-F1
#
_cell.length_a   1.000
_cell.length_b   1.000
_cell.length_c   1.000
_cell.angle_alpha   90.00
_cell.angle_beta   90.00
_cell.angle_gamma   90.00
#
_symmetry.space_group_name_H-M   'P 1'
#
loop_
_entity.id
_entity.type
_entity.pdbx_description
1 polymer ?
#
loop_
_entity_poly.entity_id
_entity_poly.type
_entity_poly.pdbx_seq_one_letter_code
_entity_poly.pdbx_strand_id
1 'polypeptide(L)'
;MAIAIDNPEAEALLAEIEAWTGREAPDLLVEVLRRERDRLEAERDRRVTEALEDMRWLQERWRAGGDLRSIDEIIPYDENGLPV
;
A
#
# COMPACT_ATOMS: atom_id res chain seq x y z
N MET A 1 21.53 18.59 1.60
CA MET A 1 21.18 18.77 0.18
C MET A 1 20.18 19.92 0.12
N ALA A 2 20.44 20.96 -0.66
CA ALA A 2 19.53 22.10 -0.79
C ALA A 2 18.46 21.76 -1.84
N ILE A 3 17.19 22.01 -1.54
CA ILE A 3 16.07 21.83 -2.47
C ILE A 3 15.79 23.20 -3.08
N ALA A 4 15.86 23.30 -4.41
CA ALA A 4 15.34 24.45 -5.14
C ALA A 4 13.93 24.11 -5.62
N ILE A 5 12.97 24.97 -5.32
CA ILE A 5 11.58 24.84 -5.78
C ILE A 5 11.39 25.87 -6.89
N ASP A 6 11.49 25.44 -8.15
CA ASP A 6 11.25 26.29 -9.31
C ASP A 6 9.76 26.23 -9.70
N ASN A 7 8.91 26.72 -8.80
CA ASN A 7 7.46 26.79 -9.00
C ASN A 7 6.90 28.05 -8.32
N PRO A 8 6.43 29.05 -9.10
CA PRO A 8 5.95 30.32 -8.56
C PRO A 8 4.67 30.20 -7.71
N GLU A 9 3.84 29.18 -7.97
CA GLU A 9 2.66 28.91 -7.15
C GLU A 9 3.06 28.39 -5.77
N ALA A 10 4.05 27.50 -5.72
CA ALA A 10 4.57 26.97 -4.46
C ALA A 10 5.22 28.08 -3.62
N GLU A 11 5.98 28.98 -4.25
CA GLU A 11 6.56 30.15 -3.57
C GLU A 11 5.48 31.08 -3.02
N ALA A 12 4.42 31.36 -3.80
CA ALA A 12 3.32 32.20 -3.36
C ALA A 12 2.57 31.59 -2.15
N LEU A 13 2.28 30.29 -2.20
CA LEU A 13 1.63 29.58 -1.09
C LEU A 13 2.50 29.56 0.17
N LEU A 14 3.81 29.33 0.03
CA LEU A 14 4.73 29.39 1.16
C LEU A 14 4.72 30.78 1.78
N ALA A 15 4.89 31.84 0.99
CA ALA A 15 4.89 33.21 1.49
C ALA A 15 3.59 33.58 2.23
N GLU A 16 2.44 33.14 1.72
CA GLU A 16 1.14 33.37 2.39
C GLU A 16 1.06 32.66 3.76
N ILE A 17 1.49 31.40 3.82
CA ILE A 17 1.46 30.61 5.05
C ILE A 17 2.49 31.12 6.06
N GLU A 18 3.69 31.51 5.61
CA GLU A 18 4.70 32.16 6.45
C GLU A 18 4.16 33.45 7.06
N ALA A 19 3.49 34.30 6.26
CA ALA A 19 2.89 35.54 6.73
C ALA A 19 1.80 35.32 7.80
N TRP A 20 1.02 34.24 7.67
CA TRP A 20 -0.04 33.90 8.61
C TRP A 20 0.48 33.24 9.90
N THR A 21 1.48 32.38 9.79
CA THR A 21 1.93 31.51 10.89
C THR A 21 3.18 32.03 11.59
N GLY A 22 3.94 32.92 10.95
CA GLY A 22 5.25 33.38 11.40
C GLY A 22 6.34 32.31 11.37
N ARG A 23 6.08 31.17 10.72
CA ARG A 23 7.03 30.05 10.58
C ARG A 23 7.78 30.17 9.28
N GLU A 24 9.01 29.65 9.24
CA GLU A 24 9.81 29.65 8.02
C GLU A 24 9.41 28.51 7.06
N ALA A 25 9.54 28.77 5.76
CA ALA A 25 9.21 27.86 4.68
C ALA A 25 9.86 26.48 4.80
N PRO A 26 11.14 26.33 5.19
CA PRO A 26 11.74 25.01 5.38
C PRO A 26 11.02 24.16 6.43
N ASP A 27 10.60 24.76 7.55
CA ASP A 27 9.89 24.05 8.61
C ASP A 27 8.49 23.63 8.17
N LEU A 28 7.80 24.50 7.44
CA LEU A 28 6.50 24.21 6.83
C LEU A 28 6.60 23.05 5.83
N LEU A 29 7.61 23.08 4.95
CA LEU A 29 7.86 22.03 3.97
C LEU A 29 8.18 20.68 4.63
N VAL A 30 9.04 20.67 5.66
CA VAL A 30 9.36 19.44 6.39
C VAL A 30 8.12 18.84 7.05
N GLU A 31 7.25 19.67 7.63
CA GLU A 31 6.00 19.21 8.22
C GLU A 31 5.06 18.60 7.18
N VAL A 32 4.86 19.27 6.04
CA VAL A 32 4.01 18.77 4.95
C VAL A 32 4.54 17.43 4.43
N LEU A 33 5.86 17.31 4.22
CA LEU A 33 6.49 16.07 3.76
C LEU A 33 6.36 14.93 4.77
N ARG A 34 6.50 15.21 6.08
CA ARG A 34 6.28 14.21 7.12
C ARG A 34 4.84 13.72 7.13
N ARG A 35 3.88 14.65 7.09
CA ARG A 35 2.45 14.31 7.06
C ARG A 35 2.11 13.47 5.84
N GLU A 36 2.67 13.80 4.68
CA GLU A 36 2.43 13.05 3.45
C GLU A 36 3.05 11.65 3.51
N ARG A 37 4.28 11.51 4.03
CA ARG A 37 4.88 10.19 4.29
C ARG A 37 4.00 9.35 5.21
N ASP A 38 3.58 9.90 6.35
CA ASP A 38 2.78 9.17 7.34
C ASP A 38 1.42 8.75 6.74
N ARG A 39 0.81 9.59 5.89
CA ARG A 39 -0.40 9.26 5.13
C ARG A 39 -0.18 8.09 4.18
N LEU A 40 0.93 8.08 3.45
CA LEU A 40 1.28 7.01 2.51
C LEU A 40 1.60 5.69 3.22
N GLU A 41 2.26 5.74 4.37
CA GLU A 41 2.51 4.56 5.22
C GLU A 41 1.19 3.98 5.75
N ALA A 42 0.29 4.82 6.28
CA ALA A 42 -1.01 4.37 6.74
C ALA A 42 -1.90 3.81 5.63
N GLU A 43 -1.83 4.36 4.42
CA GLU A 43 -2.50 3.82 3.23
C GLU A 43 -1.93 2.44 2.84
N ARG A 44 -0.60 2.30 2.87
CA ARG A 44 0.05 1.01 2.60
C ARG A 44 -0.39 -0.06 3.61
N ASP A 45 -0.40 0.27 4.90
CA ASP A 45 -0.78 -0.68 5.95
C ASP A 45 -2.25 -1.09 5.84
N ARG A 46 -3.14 -0.14 5.49
CA ARG A 46 -4.54 -0.45 5.19
C ARG A 46 -4.68 -1.42 4.03
N ARG A 47 -4.00 -1.18 2.91
CA ARG A 47 -4.03 -2.09 1.74
C ARG A 47 -3.52 -3.48 2.06
N VAL A 48 -2.46 -3.59 2.87
CA VAL A 48 -1.94 -4.89 3.33
C VAL A 48 -2.98 -5.60 4.19
N THR A 49 -3.63 -4.87 5.09
CA THR A 49 -4.67 -5.42 5.97
C THR A 49 -5.88 -5.92 5.17
N GLU A 50 -6.39 -5.10 4.25
CA GLU A 50 -7.49 -5.46 3.34
C GLU A 50 -7.14 -6.69 2.51
N ALA A 51 -5.95 -6.74 1.91
CA ALA A 51 -5.51 -7.90 1.13
C ALA A 51 -5.42 -9.20 1.96
N LEU A 52 -5.01 -9.09 3.23
CA LEU A 52 -4.98 -10.24 4.13
C LEU A 52 -6.38 -10.70 4.52
N GLU A 53 -7.34 -9.78 4.67
CA GLU A 53 -8.75 -10.10 4.91
C GLU A 53 -9.38 -10.78 3.70
N ASP A 54 -9.17 -10.24 2.51
CA ASP A 54 -9.65 -10.82 1.25
C ASP A 54 -9.10 -12.24 1.04
N MET A 55 -7.80 -12.45 1.34
CA MET A 55 -7.19 -13.76 1.23
C MET A 55 -7.78 -14.76 2.23
N ARG A 56 -8.04 -14.34 3.47
CA ARG A 56 -8.72 -15.18 4.46
C ARG A 56 -10.13 -15.55 4.00
N TRP A 57 -10.89 -14.57 3.52
CA TRP A 57 -12.24 -14.80 3.00
C TRP A 57 -12.25 -15.79 1.84
N LEU A 58 -11.31 -15.64 0.89
CA LEU A 58 -11.18 -16.56 -0.24
C LEU A 58 -10.82 -17.98 0.23
N GLN A 59 -9.91 -18.10 1.20
CA GLN A 59 -9.51 -19.39 1.76
C GLN A 59 -10.67 -20.10 2.46
N GLU A 60 -11.46 -19.38 3.26
CA GLU A 60 -12.64 -19.93 3.93
C GLU A 60 -13.67 -20.40 2.91
N ARG A 61 -13.94 -19.59 1.89
CA ARG A 61 -14.86 -19.94 0.81
C ARG A 61 -14.40 -21.16 0.03
N TRP A 62 -13.11 -21.25 -0.30
CA TRP A 62 -12.55 -22.42 -0.97
C TRP A 62 -12.73 -23.67 -0.12
N ARG A 63 -12.38 -23.62 1.17
CA ARG A 63 -12.52 -24.76 2.09
C ARG A 63 -13.96 -25.23 2.23
N ALA A 64 -14.93 -24.32 2.21
CA ALA A 64 -16.34 -24.66 2.34
C ALA A 64 -16.94 -25.35 1.10
N GLY A 65 -16.34 -25.15 -0.09
CA GLY A 65 -16.84 -25.70 -1.36
C GLY A 65 -15.88 -26.67 -2.07
N GLY A 66 -14.79 -27.05 -1.43
CA GLY A 66 -13.71 -27.83 -2.04
C GLY A 66 -14.05 -29.32 -2.19
N ASP A 67 -13.51 -29.93 -3.24
CA ASP A 67 -13.45 -31.38 -3.36
C ASP A 67 -12.56 -31.95 -2.25
N LEU A 68 -13.08 -32.93 -1.51
CA LEU A 68 -12.37 -33.57 -0.40
C LEU A 68 -11.44 -34.68 -0.87
N ARG A 69 -11.53 -35.08 -2.14
CA ARG A 69 -10.64 -36.07 -2.74
C ARG A 69 -9.20 -35.57 -2.68
N SER A 70 -8.28 -36.49 -2.46
CA SER A 70 -6.85 -36.16 -2.51
C SER A 70 -6.46 -35.77 -3.94
N ILE A 71 -5.33 -35.08 -4.09
CA ILE A 71 -4.81 -34.72 -5.42
C ILE A 71 -4.65 -35.96 -6.30
N ASP A 72 -4.21 -37.09 -5.74
CA ASP A 72 -4.02 -38.36 -6.47
C ASP A 72 -5.35 -38.98 -6.95
N GLU A 73 -6.46 -38.68 -6.26
CA GLU A 73 -7.82 -39.12 -6.64
C GLU A 73 -8.45 -38.18 -7.70
N ILE A 74 -7.93 -36.96 -7.85
CA ILE A 74 -8.42 -35.94 -8.80
C ILE A 74 -7.61 -35.96 -10.09
N ILE A 75 -6.28 -36.09 -9.98
CA ILE A 75 -5.33 -36.19 -11.08
C ILE A 75 -4.53 -37.48 -10.87
N PRO A 76 -4.86 -38.56 -11.59
CA PRO A 76 -4.03 -39.74 -11.56
C PRO A 76 -2.68 -39.43 -12.22
N TYR A 77 -1.60 -39.81 -11.56
CA TYR A 77 -0.23 -39.72 -12.07
C TYR A 77 0.29 -41.11 -12.45
N ASP A 78 1.05 -41.19 -13.53
CA ASP A 78 1.82 -42.40 -13.86
C ASP A 78 3.05 -42.57 -12.96
N GLU A 79 3.78 -43.67 -13.18
CA GLU A 79 5.03 -44.00 -12.48
C GLU A 79 6.16 -42.97 -12.68
N ASN A 80 6.04 -42.08 -13.68
CA ASN A 80 6.99 -41.00 -13.96
C ASN A 80 6.53 -39.65 -13.40
N GLY A 81 5.37 -39.59 -12.73
CA GLY A 81 4.79 -38.37 -12.18
C GLY A 81 4.09 -37.49 -13.22
N LEU A 82 3.70 -38.04 -14.37
CA LEU A 82 2.94 -37.32 -15.41
C LEU A 82 1.43 -37.59 -15.26
N PRO A 83 0.55 -36.60 -15.48
CA PRO A 83 -0.89 -36.81 -15.49
C PRO A 83 -1.30 -37.80 -16.60
N VAL A 84 -2.18 -38.76 -16.29
CA VAL A 84 -2.76 -39.72 -17.26
C VAL A 84 -4.21 -39.44 -17.60
#